data_AF-A0A821DLC2-F1
#
_entry.id   AF-A0A821DLC2-F1
#
_cell.length_a   1.000
_cell.length_b   1.000
_cell.length_c   1.000
_cell.angle_alpha   90.00
_cell.angle_beta   90.00
_cell.angle_gamma   90.00
#
_symmetry.space_group_name_H-M   'P 1'
#
loop_
_entity.id
_entity.type
_entity.pdbx_description
1 polymer ?
#
loop_
_entity_poly.entity_id
_entity_poly.type
_entity_poly.pdbx_seq_one_letter_code
_entity_poly.pdbx_strand_id
1 'polypeptide(L)'
;MVVNILILGYVRCDINWNGNNWAMSCDFHGNDMSNAQIASNLCGGKCANTQGCTHFTWTQYNGGTCWMKQGAVSKSDAFATSDPTMVCGIVNSSPTGGAAGTTTRYWDCCKPSCAWPGKVSGSNAYVKSCQKDGNTVWSDGNVASGCGSGGTAFVCNNQIPWAINDQLAYGFAAATIPGLTEQQRCCACYKLDFTSGPVVGKSMIVQVVNSGSDVNPNQFDLQIPGGGVGIFNGCSSQWNAPTDGWGARYGGVSSSQGCYNLPGALQQGCLFRFQWFKGADNPSMVYSRVKCPAELIARTGCSRND
;
A
#
# COMPACT_ATOMS: atom_id res chain seq x y z
N MET A 1 -53.43 -1.54 28.86
CA MET A 1 -52.82 -2.86 29.08
C MET A 1 -51.73 -3.01 28.02
N VAL A 2 -50.49 -2.64 28.36
CA VAL A 2 -49.36 -2.68 27.41
C VAL A 2 -48.81 -4.11 27.45
N VAL A 3 -48.90 -4.81 26.32
CA VAL A 3 -48.37 -6.17 26.17
C VAL A 3 -46.85 -6.04 26.02
N ASN A 4 -46.13 -6.41 27.07
CA ASN A 4 -44.68 -6.55 27.06
C ASN A 4 -44.34 -7.82 26.27
N ILE A 5 -43.94 -7.66 25.01
CA ILE A 5 -43.37 -8.73 24.20
C ILE A 5 -41.95 -8.97 24.73
N LEU A 6 -41.80 -9.98 25.58
CA LEU A 6 -40.52 -10.58 25.91
C LEU A 6 -39.94 -11.18 24.62
N ILE A 7 -39.06 -10.42 23.97
CA ILE A 7 -38.19 -10.96 22.92
C ILE A 7 -37.24 -11.92 23.64
N LEU A 8 -37.49 -13.22 23.49
CA LEU A 8 -36.54 -14.28 23.82
C LEU A 8 -35.23 -13.95 23.10
N GLY A 9 -34.24 -13.48 23.87
CA GLY A 9 -32.89 -13.26 23.37
C GLY A 9 -32.36 -14.58 22.84
N TYR A 10 -32.20 -14.68 21.52
CA TYR A 10 -31.37 -15.71 20.92
C TYR A 10 -29.96 -15.53 21.51
N VAL A 11 -29.54 -16.49 22.35
CA VAL A 11 -28.13 -16.65 22.70
C VAL A 11 -27.43 -17.00 21.39
N ARG A 12 -26.83 -15.99 20.73
CA ARG A 12 -25.89 -16.28 19.65
C ARG A 12 -24.71 -16.96 20.32
N CYS A 13 -24.39 -18.18 19.91
CA CYS A 13 -23.12 -18.79 20.26
C CYS A 13 -22.03 -17.91 19.66
N ASP A 14 -21.44 -17.07 20.50
CA ASP A 14 -20.37 -16.18 20.06
C ASP A 14 -19.16 -17.03 19.65
N ILE A 15 -18.81 -16.97 18.37
CA ILE A 15 -17.60 -17.61 17.84
C ILE A 15 -16.40 -16.87 18.43
N ASN A 16 -15.59 -17.58 19.21
CA ASN A 16 -14.40 -17.00 19.83
C ASN A 16 -13.25 -16.95 18.82
N TRP A 17 -13.15 -15.83 18.10
CA TRP A 17 -12.07 -15.55 17.16
C TRP A 17 -10.75 -15.33 17.89
N ASN A 18 -9.71 -16.06 17.52
CA ASN A 18 -8.42 -16.07 18.20
C ASN A 18 -7.53 -14.83 17.94
N GLY A 19 -8.09 -13.72 17.45
CA GLY A 19 -7.34 -12.53 17.01
C GLY A 19 -6.73 -12.62 15.61
N ASN A 20 -6.60 -13.81 15.00
CA ASN A 20 -5.93 -14.06 13.71
C ASN A 20 -6.88 -14.56 12.60
N ASN A 21 -8.12 -14.05 12.57
CA ASN A 21 -9.15 -14.33 11.55
C ASN A 21 -9.53 -15.82 11.36
N TRP A 22 -9.33 -16.66 12.37
CA TRP A 22 -9.87 -18.02 12.42
C TRP A 22 -10.43 -18.35 13.82
N ALA A 23 -11.26 -19.38 13.89
CA ALA A 23 -11.85 -19.88 15.13
C ALA A 23 -12.08 -21.40 15.07
N MET A 24 -12.21 -22.01 16.25
CA MET A 24 -12.66 -23.39 16.41
C MET A 24 -14.19 -23.44 16.45
N SER A 25 -14.75 -24.63 16.21
CA SER A 25 -16.19 -24.90 16.32
C SER A 25 -17.04 -23.99 15.43
N CYS A 26 -16.59 -23.74 14.20
CA CYS A 26 -17.27 -22.84 13.28
C CYS A 26 -17.19 -23.30 11.83
N ASP A 27 -18.07 -22.74 11.00
CA ASP A 27 -18.18 -22.99 9.57
C ASP A 27 -18.83 -21.79 8.84
N PHE A 28 -18.79 -21.83 7.50
CA PHE A 28 -19.47 -20.93 6.58
C PHE A 28 -20.37 -21.73 5.65
N HIS A 29 -21.53 -21.16 5.27
CA HIS A 29 -22.46 -21.85 4.38
C HIS A 29 -21.91 -21.92 2.94
N GLY A 30 -21.67 -23.15 2.46
CA GLY A 30 -21.41 -23.45 1.05
C GLY A 30 -20.18 -22.75 0.46
N ASN A 31 -20.27 -22.39 -0.83
CA ASN A 31 -19.21 -21.73 -1.61
C ASN A 31 -17.88 -22.50 -1.73
N ASP A 32 -17.90 -23.81 -1.53
CA ASP A 32 -16.74 -24.68 -1.70
C ASP A 32 -16.28 -24.68 -3.15
N MET A 33 -15.06 -24.18 -3.39
CA MET A 33 -14.45 -24.14 -4.72
C MET A 33 -13.46 -25.28 -4.95
N SER A 34 -12.82 -25.76 -3.89
CA SER A 34 -11.88 -26.88 -3.93
C SER A 34 -11.67 -27.45 -2.53
N ASN A 35 -11.04 -28.62 -2.43
CA ASN A 35 -10.65 -29.20 -1.15
C ASN A 35 -9.26 -29.84 -1.20
N ALA A 36 -8.65 -30.04 -0.03
CA ALA A 36 -7.38 -30.72 0.11
C ALA A 36 -7.32 -31.49 1.43
N GLN A 37 -6.81 -32.72 1.40
CA GLN A 37 -6.54 -33.50 2.61
C GLN A 37 -5.26 -32.97 3.28
N ILE A 38 -5.41 -32.35 4.45
CA ILE A 38 -4.33 -31.63 5.14
C ILE A 38 -4.66 -31.46 6.63
N ALA A 39 -3.65 -31.24 7.48
CA ALA A 39 -3.86 -30.91 8.88
C ALA A 39 -4.57 -29.56 9.08
N SER A 40 -5.37 -29.43 10.14
CA SER A 40 -6.22 -28.26 10.40
C SER A 40 -5.44 -26.94 10.46
N ASN A 41 -4.28 -26.94 11.11
CA ASN A 41 -3.40 -25.79 11.27
C ASN A 41 -2.81 -25.27 9.94
N LEU A 42 -2.85 -26.07 8.87
CA LEU A 42 -2.33 -25.70 7.55
C LEU A 42 -3.45 -25.24 6.59
N CYS A 43 -4.72 -25.41 6.95
CA CYS A 43 -5.85 -25.12 6.07
C CYS A 43 -5.94 -23.62 5.69
N GLY A 44 -5.71 -22.72 6.64
CA GLY A 44 -5.70 -21.28 6.36
C GLY A 44 -4.61 -20.86 5.38
N GLY A 45 -3.40 -21.40 5.53
CA GLY A 45 -2.31 -21.18 4.56
C GLY A 45 -2.61 -21.80 3.20
N LYS A 46 -3.25 -22.97 3.16
CA LYS A 46 -3.68 -23.60 1.91
C LYS A 46 -4.71 -22.75 1.17
N CYS A 47 -5.72 -22.23 1.87
CA CYS A 47 -6.68 -21.29 1.29
C CYS A 47 -6.01 -20.00 0.83
N ALA A 48 -5.13 -19.39 1.62
CA ALA A 48 -4.43 -18.17 1.23
C ALA A 48 -3.57 -18.31 -0.04
N ASN A 49 -3.08 -19.52 -0.33
CA ASN A 49 -2.30 -19.84 -1.54
C ASN A 49 -3.16 -20.37 -2.70
N THR A 50 -4.48 -20.48 -2.54
CA THR A 50 -5.41 -20.91 -3.58
C THR A 50 -6.07 -19.68 -4.19
N GLN A 51 -5.82 -19.45 -5.47
CA GLN A 51 -6.39 -18.33 -6.21
C GLN A 51 -7.92 -18.35 -6.11
N GLY A 52 -8.52 -17.26 -5.62
CA GLY A 52 -9.97 -17.12 -5.45
C GLY A 52 -10.50 -17.56 -4.08
N CYS A 53 -9.69 -18.19 -3.24
CA CYS A 53 -10.13 -18.57 -1.89
C CYS A 53 -10.19 -17.33 -0.99
N THR A 54 -11.33 -17.12 -0.35
CA THR A 54 -11.60 -15.98 0.55
C THR A 54 -11.85 -16.45 1.98
N HIS A 55 -12.20 -17.71 2.17
CA HIS A 55 -12.40 -18.32 3.47
C HIS A 55 -12.30 -19.84 3.38
N PHE A 56 -12.23 -20.50 4.51
CA PHE A 56 -12.09 -21.94 4.57
C PHE A 56 -12.84 -22.53 5.76
N THR A 57 -13.10 -23.84 5.65
CA THR A 57 -13.52 -24.70 6.75
C THR A 57 -12.68 -25.96 6.72
N TRP A 58 -12.18 -26.39 7.86
CA TRP A 58 -11.53 -27.67 8.03
C TRP A 58 -12.44 -28.62 8.81
N THR A 59 -12.54 -29.88 8.38
CA THR A 59 -13.31 -30.93 9.07
C THR A 59 -12.50 -32.23 9.17
N GLN A 60 -12.92 -33.15 10.04
CA GLN A 60 -12.31 -34.48 10.17
C GLN A 60 -12.62 -35.43 9.01
N TYR A 61 -13.38 -34.98 8.00
CA TYR A 61 -13.70 -35.79 6.83
C TYR A 61 -12.43 -36.38 6.20
N ASN A 62 -12.44 -37.69 5.92
CA ASN A 62 -11.30 -38.46 5.39
C ASN A 62 -9.97 -38.25 6.13
N GLY A 63 -10.01 -38.11 7.45
CA GLY A 63 -8.80 -37.92 8.26
C GLY A 63 -8.26 -36.49 8.25
N GLY A 64 -9.03 -35.53 7.73
CA GLY A 64 -8.72 -34.10 7.75
C GLY A 64 -8.82 -33.48 6.37
N THR A 65 -9.91 -32.77 6.11
CA THR A 65 -10.15 -32.10 4.82
C THR A 65 -10.33 -30.60 5.02
N CYS A 66 -9.53 -29.82 4.29
CA CYS A 66 -9.66 -28.38 4.15
C CYS A 66 -10.55 -28.04 2.96
N TRP A 67 -11.71 -27.46 3.22
CA TRP A 67 -12.66 -26.96 2.25
C TRP A 67 -12.39 -25.48 1.98
N MET A 68 -11.84 -25.20 0.81
CA MET A 68 -11.51 -23.84 0.36
C MET A 68 -12.74 -23.23 -0.30
N LYS A 69 -13.11 -22.03 0.11
CA LYS A 69 -14.34 -21.37 -0.28
C LYS A 69 -14.07 -19.99 -0.89
N GLN A 70 -14.99 -19.53 -1.74
CA GLN A 70 -14.88 -18.27 -2.47
C GLN A 70 -16.05 -17.31 -2.20
N GLY A 71 -15.91 -16.04 -2.61
CA GLY A 71 -16.96 -15.02 -2.44
C GLY A 71 -16.72 -14.08 -1.26
N ALA A 72 -17.49 -13.00 -1.19
CA ALA A 72 -17.36 -12.01 -0.13
C ALA A 72 -17.97 -12.53 1.18
N VAL A 73 -17.18 -12.60 2.25
CA VAL A 73 -17.63 -13.00 3.59
C VAL A 73 -16.94 -12.18 4.68
N SER A 74 -17.56 -12.13 5.84
CA SER A 74 -17.12 -11.47 7.06
C SER A 74 -17.28 -12.39 8.27
N LYS A 75 -16.72 -12.02 9.43
CA LYS A 75 -16.80 -12.86 10.65
C LYS A 75 -18.23 -13.10 11.11
N SER A 76 -19.15 -12.19 10.79
CA SER A 76 -20.57 -12.33 11.12
C SER A 76 -21.31 -13.33 10.25
N ASP A 77 -20.72 -13.77 9.13
CA ASP A 77 -21.32 -14.77 8.25
C ASP A 77 -20.97 -16.22 8.66
N ALA A 78 -20.06 -16.37 9.63
CA ALA A 78 -19.73 -17.65 10.22
C ALA A 78 -20.82 -18.08 11.22
N PHE A 79 -21.10 -19.38 11.29
CA PHE A 79 -21.98 -19.97 12.29
C PHE A 79 -21.21 -20.97 13.16
N ALA A 80 -21.61 -21.07 14.43
CA ALA A 80 -21.03 -22.01 15.36
C ALA A 80 -21.51 -23.43 15.07
N THR A 81 -20.63 -24.42 15.21
CA THR A 81 -20.92 -25.84 15.08
C THR A 81 -20.78 -26.54 16.43
N SER A 82 -21.45 -27.68 16.60
CA SER A 82 -21.29 -28.52 17.79
C SER A 82 -20.04 -29.40 17.74
N ASP A 83 -19.31 -29.40 16.62
CA ASP A 83 -18.07 -30.17 16.44
C ASP A 83 -16.87 -29.30 16.87
N PRO A 84 -16.23 -29.61 18.01
CA PRO A 84 -15.12 -28.82 18.54
C PRO A 84 -13.83 -28.94 17.71
N THR A 85 -13.81 -29.83 16.72
CA THR A 85 -12.63 -30.09 15.88
C THR A 85 -12.68 -29.29 14.57
N MET A 86 -13.85 -28.78 14.19
CA MET A 86 -13.97 -27.93 13.01
C MET A 86 -13.25 -26.61 13.22
N VAL A 87 -12.60 -26.13 12.16
CA VAL A 87 -11.91 -24.84 12.16
C VAL A 87 -12.38 -24.05 10.96
N CYS A 88 -12.88 -22.84 11.16
CA CYS A 88 -13.16 -21.94 10.05
C CYS A 88 -12.29 -20.70 10.14
N GLY A 89 -12.04 -20.07 8.99
CA GLY A 89 -11.32 -18.81 8.97
C GLY A 89 -11.55 -18.05 7.68
N ILE A 90 -11.37 -16.74 7.80
CA ILE A 90 -11.40 -15.82 6.67
C ILE A 90 -9.96 -15.56 6.31
N VAL A 91 -9.59 -15.91 5.09
CA VAL A 91 -8.34 -15.40 4.53
C VAL A 91 -8.68 -14.01 4.04
N ASN A 92 -8.04 -12.98 4.58
CA ASN A 92 -8.31 -11.61 4.14
C ASN A 92 -8.18 -11.59 2.62
N SER A 93 -9.30 -11.51 1.92
CA SER A 93 -9.34 -11.36 0.49
C SER A 93 -8.98 -9.91 0.17
N SER A 94 -7.73 -9.54 0.39
CA SER A 94 -7.07 -8.81 -0.67
C SER A 94 -6.83 -9.85 -1.76
N PRO A 95 -7.20 -9.62 -3.02
CA PRO A 95 -6.84 -10.56 -4.07
C PRO A 95 -5.32 -10.75 -3.98
N THR A 96 -4.91 -12.01 -3.88
CA THR A 96 -3.54 -12.52 -3.90
C THR A 96 -2.68 -12.24 -2.64
N GLY A 97 -2.03 -13.29 -2.12
CA GLY A 97 -0.69 -13.09 -1.55
C GLY A 97 0.09 -12.22 -2.52
N GLY A 98 0.67 -11.12 -2.02
CA GLY A 98 0.93 -9.93 -2.82
C GLY A 98 1.55 -10.20 -4.21
N ALA A 99 1.29 -9.30 -5.15
CA ALA A 99 1.88 -9.41 -6.47
C ALA A 99 3.39 -9.12 -6.39
N ALA A 100 4.20 -9.88 -7.13
CA ALA A 100 5.61 -9.57 -7.28
C ALA A 100 5.76 -8.25 -8.05
N GLY A 101 6.71 -7.42 -7.62
CA GLY A 101 7.03 -6.18 -8.27
C GLY A 101 8.48 -5.77 -8.05
N THR A 102 8.86 -4.69 -8.72
CA THR A 102 10.19 -4.08 -8.59
C THR A 102 10.04 -2.64 -8.11
N THR A 103 11.13 -2.11 -7.57
CA THR A 103 11.16 -0.70 -7.19
C THR A 103 12.23 0.05 -7.96
N THR A 104 12.00 1.34 -8.15
CA THR A 104 13.03 2.32 -8.47
C THR A 104 12.98 3.43 -7.42
N ARG A 105 13.76 4.49 -7.63
CA ARG A 105 13.77 5.67 -6.77
C ARG A 105 13.84 6.93 -7.63
N TYR A 106 13.12 7.97 -7.22
CA TYR A 106 13.14 9.24 -7.90
C TYR A 106 12.79 10.41 -6.99
N TRP A 107 13.16 11.61 -7.43
CA TRP A 107 12.63 12.87 -6.94
C TRP A 107 12.90 13.94 -8.00
N ASP A 108 11.87 14.25 -8.79
CA ASP A 108 11.93 15.19 -9.92
C ASP A 108 11.38 16.58 -9.58
N CYS A 109 10.88 16.74 -8.35
CA CYS A 109 10.18 17.91 -7.81
C CYS A 109 8.84 18.25 -8.48
N CYS A 110 8.39 17.47 -9.46
CA CYS A 110 7.19 17.77 -10.22
C CYS A 110 5.93 17.72 -9.33
N LYS A 111 4.88 18.43 -9.74
CA LYS A 111 3.54 18.18 -9.22
C LYS A 111 3.16 16.71 -9.52
N PRO A 112 2.84 15.89 -8.50
CA PRO A 112 2.44 14.50 -8.71
C PRO A 112 1.15 14.40 -9.53
N SER A 113 0.99 13.36 -10.36
CA SER A 113 -0.20 13.22 -11.22
C SER A 113 -1.52 13.07 -10.42
N CYS A 114 -1.48 12.48 -9.22
CA CYS A 114 -2.66 12.38 -8.36
C CYS A 114 -2.99 13.70 -7.66
N ALA A 115 -2.21 14.77 -7.88
CA ALA A 115 -2.52 16.13 -7.41
C ALA A 115 -3.46 16.91 -8.33
N TRP A 116 -3.85 16.33 -9.47
CA TRP A 116 -4.89 16.88 -10.33
C TRP A 116 -6.29 16.44 -9.85
N PRO A 117 -7.29 17.34 -9.80
CA PRO A 117 -8.67 16.98 -9.53
C PRO A 117 -9.21 15.92 -10.49
N GLY A 118 -10.16 15.10 -10.03
CA GLY A 118 -10.79 14.05 -10.84
C GLY A 118 -9.92 12.80 -11.06
N LYS A 119 -8.78 12.69 -10.37
CA LYS A 119 -7.88 11.53 -10.42
C LYS A 119 -8.16 10.48 -9.35
N VAL A 120 -9.17 10.65 -8.50
CA VAL A 120 -9.59 9.63 -7.53
C VAL A 120 -11.04 9.23 -7.83
N SER A 121 -11.29 7.94 -8.07
CA SER A 121 -12.64 7.48 -8.40
C SER A 121 -13.64 7.81 -7.28
N GLY A 122 -14.77 8.42 -7.64
CA GLY A 122 -15.85 8.74 -6.70
C GLY A 122 -15.51 9.80 -5.64
N SER A 123 -14.41 10.55 -5.80
CA SER A 123 -13.98 11.58 -4.84
C SER A 123 -13.28 12.74 -5.54
N ASN A 124 -13.50 13.96 -5.04
CA ASN A 124 -12.71 15.14 -5.44
C ASN A 124 -11.41 15.28 -4.62
N ALA A 125 -11.03 14.25 -3.86
CA ALA A 125 -9.73 14.22 -3.19
C ALA A 125 -8.60 14.17 -4.22
N TYR A 126 -7.53 14.91 -3.95
CA TYR A 126 -6.29 14.91 -4.73
C TYR A 126 -5.12 15.18 -3.78
N VAL A 127 -3.94 14.71 -4.16
CA VAL A 127 -2.71 14.93 -3.41
C VAL A 127 -2.39 16.42 -3.39
N LYS A 128 -2.06 16.98 -2.23
CA LYS A 128 -1.64 18.38 -2.14
C LYS A 128 -0.31 18.60 -2.87
N SER A 129 -0.27 19.69 -3.63
CA SER A 129 0.96 20.22 -4.23
C SER A 129 1.32 21.54 -3.55
N CYS A 130 2.59 21.91 -3.61
CA CYS A 130 3.12 23.06 -2.91
C CYS A 130 3.69 24.10 -3.89
N GLN A 131 3.81 25.32 -3.40
CA GLN A 131 4.57 26.38 -4.05
C GLN A 131 6.07 26.06 -4.06
N LYS A 132 6.88 26.96 -4.63
CA LYS A 132 8.32 26.79 -4.78
C LYS A 132 9.05 26.49 -3.45
N ASP A 133 8.57 27.01 -2.33
CA ASP A 133 9.11 26.73 -0.99
C ASP A 133 8.93 25.28 -0.52
N GLY A 134 8.08 24.50 -1.20
CA GLY A 134 7.74 23.12 -0.87
C GLY A 134 6.87 22.95 0.37
N ASN A 135 6.37 24.03 0.98
CA ASN A 135 5.58 24.01 2.22
C ASN A 135 4.20 24.66 2.04
N THR A 136 4.12 25.79 1.33
CA THR A 136 2.88 26.50 1.12
C THR A 136 2.02 25.72 0.14
N VAL A 137 0.92 25.13 0.63
CA VAL A 137 0.03 24.27 -0.16
C VAL A 137 -0.82 25.10 -1.11
N TRP A 138 -0.94 24.65 -2.36
CA TRP A 138 -1.92 25.18 -3.30
C TRP A 138 -3.34 24.71 -2.94
N SER A 139 -4.27 25.65 -2.81
CA SER A 139 -5.70 25.36 -2.61
C SER A 139 -6.39 24.92 -3.90
N ASP A 140 -5.91 25.39 -5.06
CA ASP A 140 -6.40 25.01 -6.38
C ASP A 140 -5.56 23.85 -6.94
N GLY A 141 -6.21 22.70 -7.12
CA GLY A 141 -5.59 21.52 -7.72
C GLY A 141 -5.30 21.69 -9.23
N ASN A 142 -5.75 22.75 -9.89
CA ASN A 142 -5.50 22.99 -11.32
C ASN A 142 -4.24 23.79 -11.62
N VAL A 143 -3.51 24.25 -10.60
CA VAL A 143 -2.24 24.97 -10.81
C VAL A 143 -1.26 24.10 -11.57
N ALA A 144 -0.67 24.65 -12.64
CA ALA A 144 0.23 23.93 -13.53
C ALA A 144 1.52 23.47 -12.81
N SER A 145 1.98 22.27 -13.16
CA SER A 145 3.23 21.69 -12.64
C SER A 145 4.43 22.54 -13.02
N GLY A 146 5.35 22.79 -12.08
CA GLY A 146 6.62 23.47 -12.35
C GLY A 146 7.58 22.71 -13.27
N CYS A 147 7.25 21.47 -13.64
CA CYS A 147 7.92 20.71 -14.70
C CYS A 147 7.38 21.03 -16.10
N GLY A 148 6.23 21.69 -16.21
CA GLY A 148 5.71 22.25 -17.45
C GLY A 148 6.10 23.72 -17.62
N SER A 149 5.95 24.23 -18.84
CA SER A 149 6.23 25.64 -19.14
C SER A 149 5.35 26.56 -18.30
N GLY A 150 5.96 27.45 -17.52
CA GLY A 150 5.28 28.48 -16.72
C GLY A 150 4.53 27.98 -15.47
N GLY A 151 4.65 26.69 -15.11
CA GLY A 151 3.98 26.16 -13.91
C GLY A 151 4.70 26.49 -12.61
N THR A 152 3.96 26.41 -11.50
CA THR A 152 4.42 26.85 -10.16
C THR A 152 4.03 25.88 -9.03
N ALA A 153 3.44 24.73 -9.37
CA ALA A 153 3.14 23.67 -8.42
C ALA A 153 4.22 22.57 -8.43
N PHE A 154 4.68 22.18 -7.24
CA PHE A 154 5.72 21.18 -7.00
C PHE A 154 5.23 20.14 -5.99
N VAL A 155 5.97 19.04 -5.83
CA VAL A 155 5.78 18.12 -4.71
C VAL A 155 6.09 18.83 -3.37
N CYS A 156 5.36 18.47 -2.31
CA CYS A 156 5.57 19.06 -0.98
C CYS A 156 6.73 18.39 -0.22
N ASN A 157 7.45 19.16 0.59
CA ASN A 157 8.61 18.71 1.39
C ASN A 157 8.23 17.62 2.41
N ASN A 158 6.99 17.58 2.85
CA ASN A 158 6.50 16.56 3.77
C ASN A 158 6.12 15.24 3.06
N GLN A 159 6.15 15.17 1.73
CA GLN A 159 5.87 13.94 0.95
C GLN A 159 7.15 13.13 0.70
N ILE A 160 8.00 13.05 1.73
CA ILE A 160 9.24 12.27 1.81
C ILE A 160 9.02 10.98 2.62
N PRO A 161 9.86 9.95 2.45
CA PRO A 161 9.75 8.71 3.21
C PRO A 161 10.36 8.85 4.60
N TRP A 162 9.92 8.03 5.54
CA TRP A 162 10.45 7.98 6.89
C TRP A 162 10.30 6.60 7.53
N ALA A 163 11.20 6.28 8.47
CA ALA A 163 11.13 5.06 9.26
C ALA A 163 10.11 5.21 10.40
N ILE A 164 9.25 4.20 10.59
CA ILE A 164 8.42 4.05 11.79
C ILE A 164 9.20 3.33 12.87
N ASN A 165 9.92 2.28 12.48
CA ASN A 165 10.88 1.52 13.28
C ASN A 165 11.85 0.81 12.33
N ASP A 166 12.71 -0.06 12.85
CA ASP A 166 13.70 -0.77 12.03
C ASP A 166 13.09 -1.73 10.99
N GLN A 167 11.83 -2.15 11.12
CA GLN A 167 11.18 -3.11 10.20
C GLN A 167 10.13 -2.46 9.30
N LEU A 168 9.63 -1.28 9.66
CA LEU A 168 8.56 -0.61 8.94
C LEU A 168 8.92 0.83 8.60
N ALA A 169 8.70 1.22 7.34
CA ALA A 169 8.76 2.61 6.87
C ALA A 169 7.47 3.00 6.16
N TYR A 170 7.20 4.31 6.12
CA TYR A 170 6.14 4.90 5.31
C TYR A 170 6.73 5.82 4.23
N GLY A 171 6.00 5.99 3.14
CA GLY A 171 6.36 6.97 2.12
C GLY A 171 5.38 7.00 0.96
N PHE A 172 5.89 7.38 -0.20
CA PHE A 172 5.09 7.70 -1.37
C PHE A 172 5.74 7.13 -2.62
N ALA A 173 4.94 6.83 -3.64
CA ALA A 173 5.46 6.27 -4.88
C ALA A 173 4.67 6.74 -6.10
N ALA A 174 5.35 6.73 -7.26
CA ALA A 174 4.66 6.55 -8.53
C ALA A 174 4.47 5.05 -8.77
N ALA A 175 3.33 4.62 -9.33
CA ALA A 175 3.12 3.20 -9.60
C ALA A 175 2.28 2.95 -10.85
N THR A 176 2.58 1.86 -11.55
CA THR A 176 1.71 1.27 -12.57
C THR A 176 1.39 -0.17 -12.20
N ILE A 177 0.11 -0.41 -11.93
CA ILE A 177 -0.42 -1.70 -11.50
C ILE A 177 -1.31 -2.25 -12.62
N PRO A 178 -1.03 -3.46 -13.14
CA PRO A 178 -1.84 -4.10 -14.18
C PRO A 178 -3.31 -4.20 -13.80
N GLY A 179 -4.17 -3.91 -14.76
CA GLY A 179 -5.62 -3.94 -14.55
C GLY A 179 -6.19 -2.74 -13.79
N LEU A 180 -5.35 -1.81 -13.30
CA LEU A 180 -5.80 -0.60 -12.61
C LEU A 180 -5.49 0.67 -13.42
N THR A 181 -6.54 1.45 -13.66
CA THR A 181 -6.42 2.82 -14.16
C THR A 181 -5.78 3.74 -13.13
N GLU A 182 -5.31 4.92 -13.57
CA GLU A 182 -4.82 5.95 -12.66
C GLU A 182 -5.88 6.33 -11.59
N GLN A 183 -7.14 6.46 -11.99
CA GLN A 183 -8.24 6.79 -11.06
C GLN A 183 -8.46 5.74 -9.96
N GLN A 184 -8.13 4.49 -10.23
CA GLN A 184 -8.27 3.38 -9.29
C GLN A 184 -7.08 3.25 -8.35
N ARG A 185 -5.88 3.69 -8.77
CA ARG A 185 -4.65 3.57 -7.97
C ARG A 185 -4.27 4.86 -7.23
N CYS A 186 -4.65 6.03 -7.74
CA CYS A 186 -4.32 7.29 -7.09
C CYS A 186 -4.85 7.35 -5.66
N CYS A 187 -3.97 7.75 -4.75
CA CYS A 187 -4.16 7.82 -3.31
C CYS A 187 -4.41 6.48 -2.60
N ALA A 188 -4.34 5.34 -3.31
CA ALA A 188 -4.38 4.02 -2.69
C ALA A 188 -3.04 3.72 -2.00
N CYS A 189 -3.08 2.90 -0.95
CA CYS A 189 -1.89 2.48 -0.25
C CYS A 189 -1.58 1.01 -0.50
N TYR A 190 -0.28 0.71 -0.56
CA TYR A 190 0.24 -0.63 -0.74
C TYR A 190 1.33 -0.89 0.28
N LYS A 191 1.28 -2.07 0.91
CA LYS A 191 2.40 -2.59 1.68
C LYS A 191 3.33 -3.32 0.73
N LEU A 192 4.60 -2.94 0.74
CA LEU A 192 5.68 -3.53 -0.02
C LEU A 192 6.54 -4.35 0.96
N ASP A 193 6.65 -5.64 0.73
CA ASP A 193 7.54 -6.54 1.47
C ASP A 193 8.75 -6.82 0.61
N PHE A 194 9.91 -6.29 1.00
CA PHE A 194 11.11 -6.41 0.16
C PHE A 194 11.65 -7.84 0.17
N THR A 195 11.96 -8.33 -1.04
CA THR A 195 12.41 -9.71 -1.29
C THR A 195 13.83 -9.79 -1.86
N SER A 196 14.49 -8.65 -2.13
CA SER A 196 15.90 -8.62 -2.49
C SER A 196 16.63 -7.39 -1.91
N GLY A 197 17.97 -7.40 -2.02
CA GLY A 197 18.83 -6.33 -1.53
C GLY A 197 19.01 -6.31 0.00
N PRO A 198 19.64 -5.25 0.56
CA PRO A 198 19.95 -5.16 1.98
C PRO A 198 18.72 -4.89 2.89
N VAL A 199 17.54 -4.80 2.30
CA VAL A 199 16.27 -4.50 2.98
C VAL A 199 15.31 -5.69 3.01
N VAL A 200 15.75 -6.89 2.60
CA VAL A 200 14.96 -8.13 2.68
C VAL A 200 14.33 -8.30 4.06
N GLY A 201 13.04 -8.61 4.10
CA GLY A 201 12.28 -8.83 5.34
C GLY A 201 11.75 -7.55 5.98
N LYS A 202 12.18 -6.36 5.55
CA LYS A 202 11.54 -5.09 5.92
C LYS A 202 10.29 -4.85 5.08
N SER A 203 9.38 -4.06 5.62
CA SER A 203 8.17 -3.61 4.93
C SER A 203 8.14 -2.08 4.79
N MET A 204 7.57 -1.61 3.68
CA MET A 204 7.25 -0.19 3.51
C MET A 204 5.80 -0.02 3.07
N ILE A 205 5.02 0.84 3.73
CA ILE A 205 3.69 1.21 3.25
C ILE A 205 3.81 2.51 2.47
N VAL A 206 3.41 2.47 1.20
CA VAL A 206 3.45 3.62 0.30
C VAL A 206 2.06 4.05 -0.11
N GLN A 207 1.82 5.36 -0.18
CA GLN A 207 0.68 5.91 -0.90
C GLN A 207 1.08 6.21 -2.35
N VAL A 208 0.29 5.75 -3.31
CA VAL A 208 0.49 6.06 -4.73
C VAL A 208 0.02 7.49 -5.00
N VAL A 209 0.96 8.37 -5.31
CA VAL A 209 0.71 9.81 -5.53
C VAL A 209 0.96 10.24 -6.98
N ASN A 210 1.53 9.36 -7.79
CA ASN A 210 1.89 9.65 -9.17
C ASN A 210 1.73 8.41 -10.07
N SER A 211 1.67 8.65 -11.37
CA SER A 211 1.74 7.64 -12.43
C SER A 211 2.96 7.94 -13.29
N GLY A 212 3.95 7.06 -13.28
CA GLY A 212 5.06 7.19 -14.23
C GLY A 212 4.61 6.81 -15.65
N SER A 213 5.11 7.51 -16.66
CA SER A 213 5.00 7.12 -18.07
C SER A 213 5.90 5.92 -18.43
N ASP A 214 6.97 5.70 -17.64
CA ASP A 214 8.06 4.75 -17.94
C ASP A 214 8.19 3.64 -16.90
N VAL A 215 7.15 3.44 -16.10
CA VAL A 215 7.10 2.35 -15.13
C VAL A 215 6.58 1.09 -15.80
N ASN A 216 7.39 0.03 -15.72
CA ASN A 216 6.98 -1.30 -16.15
C ASN A 216 5.78 -1.79 -15.33
N PRO A 217 5.02 -2.78 -15.85
CA PRO A 217 4.01 -3.47 -15.06
C PRO A 217 4.56 -3.89 -13.69
N ASN A 218 3.83 -3.59 -12.60
CA ASN A 218 4.21 -3.91 -11.21
C ASN A 218 5.43 -3.15 -10.67
N GLN A 219 5.79 -2.00 -11.25
CA GLN A 219 6.88 -1.17 -10.75
C GLN A 219 6.37 -0.04 -9.84
N PHE A 220 7.04 0.14 -8.70
CA PHE A 220 6.84 1.26 -7.77
C PHE A 220 8.09 2.14 -7.74
N ASP A 221 7.99 3.35 -8.27
CA ASP A 221 9.06 4.34 -8.19
C ASP A 221 8.96 5.11 -6.87
N LEU A 222 9.84 4.82 -5.93
CA LEU A 222 9.76 5.38 -4.57
C LEU A 222 10.19 6.85 -4.60
N GLN A 223 9.36 7.74 -4.07
CA GLN A 223 9.73 9.15 -3.91
C GLN A 223 10.77 9.27 -2.80
N ILE A 224 12.03 9.42 -3.18
CA ILE A 224 13.18 9.53 -2.29
C ILE A 224 14.02 10.71 -2.78
N PRO A 225 14.08 11.84 -2.05
CA PRO A 225 14.94 12.97 -2.42
C PRO A 225 16.37 12.53 -2.71
N GLY A 226 16.93 13.00 -3.83
CA GLY A 226 18.24 12.57 -4.28
C GLY A 226 18.26 11.17 -4.91
N GLY A 227 17.10 10.59 -5.22
CA GLY A 227 16.95 9.34 -5.99
C GLY A 227 17.20 9.49 -7.49
N GLY A 228 17.31 10.72 -8.00
CA GLY A 228 17.45 11.05 -9.42
C GLY A 228 16.19 11.72 -9.94
N VAL A 229 16.35 12.68 -10.85
CA VAL A 229 15.24 13.44 -11.43
C VAL A 229 14.57 12.67 -12.58
N GLY A 230 15.30 11.77 -13.23
CA GLY A 230 14.79 10.99 -14.34
C GLY A 230 14.52 11.84 -15.57
N ILE A 231 13.36 11.63 -16.21
CA ILE A 231 13.00 12.31 -17.46
C ILE A 231 12.82 13.81 -17.24
N PHE A 232 12.04 14.19 -16.23
CA PHE A 232 11.75 15.57 -15.90
C PHE A 232 12.74 16.11 -14.86
N ASN A 233 12.90 17.43 -14.79
CA ASN A 233 13.71 18.07 -13.74
C ASN A 233 13.06 19.39 -13.32
N GLY A 234 11.97 19.29 -12.55
CA GLY A 234 11.38 20.45 -11.87
C GLY A 234 12.26 20.99 -10.74
N CYS A 235 13.23 20.21 -10.28
CA CYS A 235 14.13 20.62 -9.21
C CYS A 235 15.05 21.78 -9.64
N SER A 236 15.38 21.89 -10.93
CA SER A 236 16.04 23.06 -11.48
C SER A 236 15.23 24.33 -11.25
N SER A 237 13.92 24.31 -11.57
CA SER A 237 13.00 25.43 -11.36
C SER A 237 12.70 25.69 -9.88
N GLN A 238 12.58 24.64 -9.06
CA GLN A 238 12.20 24.76 -7.65
C GLN A 238 13.37 25.17 -6.75
N TRP A 239 14.51 24.54 -6.93
CA TRP A 239 15.65 24.58 -6.00
C TRP A 239 16.96 25.01 -6.65
N ASN A 240 16.93 25.43 -7.92
CA ASN A 240 18.13 25.70 -8.71
C ASN A 240 19.07 24.47 -8.75
N ALA A 241 18.51 23.26 -8.76
CA ALA A 241 19.28 22.04 -8.87
C ALA A 241 20.02 21.99 -10.22
N PRO A 242 21.15 21.27 -10.31
CA PRO A 242 21.86 21.06 -11.58
C PRO A 242 20.97 20.39 -12.65
N THR A 243 21.43 20.42 -13.90
CA THR A 243 20.71 19.86 -15.07
C THR A 243 20.30 18.40 -14.88
N ASP A 244 21.13 17.59 -14.21
CA ASP A 244 20.86 16.18 -13.91
C ASP A 244 20.38 15.94 -12.46
N GLY A 245 20.02 17.01 -11.74
CA GLY A 245 19.74 16.97 -10.31
C GLY A 245 21.00 16.94 -9.44
N TRP A 246 20.88 16.54 -8.18
CA TRP A 246 21.98 16.57 -7.21
C TRP A 246 22.99 15.41 -7.32
N GLY A 247 22.83 14.54 -8.31
CA GLY A 247 23.69 13.38 -8.56
C GLY A 247 23.50 12.89 -9.99
N ALA A 248 23.55 11.58 -10.21
CA ALA A 248 23.22 11.03 -11.52
C ALA A 248 21.75 11.28 -11.87
N ARG A 249 21.47 11.59 -13.15
CA ARG A 249 20.09 11.83 -13.63
C ARG A 249 19.13 10.71 -13.22
N TYR A 250 19.58 9.47 -13.37
CA TYR A 250 18.90 8.26 -12.88
C TYR A 250 19.72 7.67 -11.74
N GLY A 251 19.11 7.46 -10.57
CA GLY A 251 19.76 6.91 -9.38
C GLY A 251 20.33 7.96 -8.43
N GLY A 252 20.50 9.22 -8.85
CA GLY A 252 20.76 10.37 -8.00
C GLY A 252 22.09 10.32 -7.24
N VAL A 253 22.09 10.77 -5.98
CA VAL A 253 23.30 10.78 -5.15
C VAL A 253 23.78 9.35 -4.84
N SER A 254 25.08 9.15 -4.74
CA SER A 254 25.68 7.82 -4.52
C SER A 254 26.07 7.54 -3.07
N SER A 255 25.97 8.53 -2.17
CA SER A 255 26.34 8.41 -0.75
C SER A 255 25.48 9.29 0.14
N SER A 256 25.45 8.97 1.44
CA SER A 256 24.80 9.81 2.46
C SER A 256 25.38 11.22 2.52
N GLN A 257 26.68 11.39 2.24
CA GLN A 257 27.31 12.71 2.18
C GLN A 257 26.72 13.57 1.06
N GLY A 258 26.34 12.96 -0.06
CA GLY A 258 25.65 13.65 -1.15
C GLY A 258 24.31 14.25 -0.75
N CYS A 259 23.67 13.75 0.31
CA CYS A 259 22.42 14.32 0.82
C CYS A 259 22.58 15.77 1.31
N TYR A 260 23.77 16.17 1.75
CA TYR A 260 24.02 17.54 2.23
C TYR A 260 24.14 18.57 1.09
N ASN A 261 24.18 18.12 -0.16
CA ASN A 261 24.07 19.00 -1.33
C ASN A 261 22.62 19.35 -1.68
N LEU A 262 21.64 18.69 -1.06
CA LEU A 262 20.21 18.97 -1.25
C LEU A 262 19.75 20.11 -0.31
N PRO A 263 18.65 20.80 -0.65
CA PRO A 263 17.99 21.73 0.24
C PRO A 263 17.69 21.09 1.61
N GLY A 264 17.86 21.86 2.69
CA GLY A 264 17.70 21.36 4.07
C GLY A 264 16.40 20.58 4.32
N ALA A 265 15.30 21.05 3.71
CA ALA A 265 13.98 20.40 3.81
C ALA A 265 13.93 18.98 3.23
N LEU A 266 14.83 18.64 2.30
CA LEU A 266 14.86 17.36 1.58
C LEU A 266 15.91 16.38 2.14
N GLN A 267 16.83 16.86 2.99
CA GLN A 267 17.96 16.06 3.45
C GLN A 267 17.52 14.83 4.23
N GLN A 268 16.49 14.93 5.08
CA GLN A 268 16.00 13.78 5.86
C GLN A 268 15.44 12.66 4.96
N GLY A 269 14.70 13.02 3.91
CA GLY A 269 14.21 12.04 2.93
C GLY A 269 15.35 11.41 2.13
N CYS A 270 16.41 12.15 1.85
CA CYS A 270 17.61 11.60 1.23
C CYS A 270 18.38 10.67 2.18
N LEU A 271 18.57 11.07 3.44
CA LEU A 271 19.29 10.28 4.45
C LEU A 271 18.56 8.96 4.74
N PHE A 272 17.22 8.94 4.70
CA PHE A 272 16.42 7.72 4.78
C PHE A 272 16.90 6.64 3.80
N ARG A 273 17.28 7.03 2.57
CA ARG A 273 17.81 6.13 1.53
C ARG A 273 19.00 5.32 2.01
N PHE A 274 19.92 5.97 2.73
CA PHE A 274 21.17 5.33 3.16
C PHE A 274 21.06 4.73 4.56
N GLN A 275 20.15 5.25 5.40
CA GLN A 275 20.00 4.82 6.79
C GLN A 275 19.05 3.62 6.94
N TRP A 276 17.76 3.80 6.65
CA TRP A 276 16.75 2.75 6.82
C TRP A 276 16.71 1.84 5.60
N PHE A 277 16.76 2.43 4.41
CA PHE A 277 16.71 1.72 3.12
C PHE A 277 18.07 1.13 2.71
N LYS A 278 19.11 1.34 3.54
CA LYS A 278 20.46 0.72 3.42
C LYS A 278 21.12 0.86 2.05
N GLY A 279 20.79 1.92 1.31
CA GLY A 279 21.31 2.15 -0.04
C GLY A 279 20.87 1.09 -1.05
N ALA A 280 19.77 0.36 -0.79
CA ALA A 280 19.27 -0.68 -1.68
C ALA A 280 19.06 -0.13 -3.10
N ASP A 281 19.59 -0.87 -4.08
CA ASP A 281 19.46 -0.51 -5.49
C ASP A 281 18.33 -1.34 -6.11
N ASN A 282 17.18 -0.68 -6.29
CA ASN A 282 16.00 -1.22 -6.96
C ASN A 282 15.57 -2.60 -6.43
N PRO A 283 15.35 -2.77 -5.10
CA PRO A 283 14.96 -4.06 -4.56
C PRO A 283 13.62 -4.52 -5.13
N SER A 284 13.53 -5.83 -5.36
CA SER A 284 12.28 -6.52 -5.65
C SER A 284 11.44 -6.60 -4.39
N MET A 285 10.12 -6.74 -4.58
CA MET A 285 9.17 -6.83 -3.49
C MET A 285 7.96 -7.67 -3.86
N VAL A 286 7.19 -7.99 -2.84
CA VAL A 286 5.82 -8.49 -2.93
C VAL A 286 4.92 -7.38 -2.39
N TYR A 287 3.90 -6.96 -3.14
CA TYR A 287 3.01 -5.88 -2.72
C TYR A 287 1.55 -6.27 -2.60
N SER A 288 0.87 -5.71 -1.61
CA SER A 288 -0.57 -5.89 -1.38
C SER A 288 -1.25 -4.56 -1.08
N ARG A 289 -2.47 -4.36 -1.58
CA ARG A 289 -3.27 -3.17 -1.23
C ARG A 289 -3.61 -3.20 0.25
N VAL A 290 -3.50 -2.06 0.92
CA VAL A 290 -3.85 -1.88 2.34
C VAL A 290 -4.62 -0.59 2.55
N LYS A 291 -5.35 -0.49 3.66
CA LYS A 291 -5.91 0.79 4.10
C LYS A 291 -4.78 1.78 4.34
N CYS A 292 -4.92 3.01 3.86
CA CYS A 292 -3.92 4.04 4.10
C CYS A 292 -3.82 4.40 5.59
N PRO A 293 -2.61 4.33 6.18
CA PRO A 293 -2.34 4.94 7.49
C PRO A 293 -2.70 6.43 7.50
N ALA A 294 -3.18 6.91 8.65
CA ALA A 294 -3.59 8.31 8.82
C ALA A 294 -2.42 9.28 8.61
N GLU A 295 -1.20 8.84 8.90
CA GLU A 295 0.04 9.62 8.76
C GLU A 295 0.39 9.90 7.29
N LEU A 296 0.08 8.97 6.38
CA LEU A 296 0.25 9.20 4.94
C LEU A 296 -0.82 10.18 4.42
N ILE A 297 -2.07 9.96 4.82
CA ILE A 297 -3.20 10.82 4.45
C ILE A 297 -2.98 12.25 4.95
N ALA A 298 -2.46 12.44 6.17
CA ALA A 298 -2.20 13.75 6.75
C ALA A 298 -1.17 14.56 5.95
N ARG A 299 -0.22 13.90 5.28
CA ARG A 299 0.81 14.56 4.46
C ARG A 299 0.31 14.91 3.05
N THR A 300 -0.57 14.12 2.48
CA THR A 300 -1.07 14.32 1.11
C THR A 300 -2.43 14.99 1.05
N GLY A 301 -3.20 14.99 2.14
CA GLY A 301 -4.60 15.40 2.15
C GLY A 301 -5.51 14.54 1.28
N CYS A 302 -5.05 13.37 0.82
CA CYS A 302 -5.78 12.52 -0.11
C CYS A 302 -6.10 11.17 0.52
N SER A 303 -7.39 10.84 0.55
CA SER A 303 -7.89 9.54 0.98
C SER A 303 -8.89 9.01 -0.03
N ARG A 304 -8.98 7.69 -0.11
CA ARG A 304 -10.01 7.01 -0.89
C ARG A 304 -11.13 6.50 0.02
N ASN A 305 -12.31 6.32 -0.56
CA ASN A 305 -13.49 5.80 0.14
C ASN A 305 -13.59 4.26 0.10
N ASP A 306 -12.70 3.59 -0.65
CA ASP A 306 -12.68 2.15 -0.92
C ASP A 306 -11.48 1.41 -0.30
#